data_AF-A0A954BH65-F1
#
_entry.id   AF-A0A954BH65-F1
#
_cell.length_a   1.000
_cell.length_b   1.000
_cell.length_c   1.000
_cell.angle_alpha   90.00
_cell.angle_beta   90.00
_cell.angle_gamma   90.00
#
_symmetry.space_group_name_H-M   'P 1'
#
loop_
_entity.id
_entity.type
_entity.pdbx_description
1 polymer ?
#
loop_
_entity_poly.entity_id
_entity_poly.type
_entity_poly.pdbx_seq_one_letter_code
_entity_poly.pdbx_strand_id
1 'polypeptide(L)'
;MKSLFAFLPCLLALPASAQAAYVLQPGQYEHVLTTDGESVDTGSGTIVDAWSDKSVTSECLEGEGERLLAPGIAGDLRCAYRETGRAQGHVTFEMACAYPTLDMAGTGTLDFERARLDGFDQQITLTGYSGGAETTLRMHLSARRTGACWPELR
;
A
#
# COMPACT_ATOMS: atom_id res chain seq x y z
N MET A 1 20.31 31.43 13.84
CA MET A 1 20.61 30.07 14.36
C MET A 1 19.53 29.16 13.79
N LYS A 2 19.65 28.63 12.56
CA LYS A 2 20.31 27.38 12.15
C LYS A 2 19.94 26.16 13.01
N SER A 3 18.80 25.55 12.68
CA SER A 3 18.51 24.11 12.79
C SER A 3 17.81 23.73 11.47
N LEU A 4 18.56 23.57 10.38
CA LEU A 4 18.98 22.27 9.82
C LEU A 4 17.84 21.23 9.81
N PHE A 5 17.04 21.32 8.74
CA PHE A 5 16.35 20.21 8.09
C PHE A 5 17.25 18.96 8.09
N ALA A 6 16.98 18.01 8.99
CA ALA A 6 17.79 16.80 9.15
C ALA A 6 16.98 15.50 8.95
N PHE A 7 15.91 15.55 8.16
CA PHE A 7 15.18 14.34 7.73
C PHE A 7 15.08 14.16 6.21
N LEU A 8 15.50 15.15 5.41
CA LEU A 8 15.40 15.09 3.96
C LEU A 8 16.50 14.32 3.17
N PRO A 9 17.70 13.98 3.69
CA PRO A 9 18.72 13.41 2.80
C PRO A 9 18.62 11.89 2.62
N CYS A 10 17.76 11.18 3.37
CA CYS A 10 17.66 9.72 3.28
C CYS A 10 16.64 9.23 2.24
N LEU A 11 15.66 10.07 1.86
CA LEU A 11 14.68 9.73 0.82
C LEU A 11 15.29 9.70 -0.60
N LEU A 12 16.50 10.26 -0.79
CA LEU A 12 17.23 10.23 -2.06
C LEU A 12 18.07 8.97 -2.28
N ALA A 13 18.05 8.01 -1.35
CA ALA A 13 18.85 6.78 -1.41
C ALA A 13 17.99 5.50 -1.37
N LEU A 14 16.72 5.57 -1.77
CA LEU A 14 15.98 4.36 -2.15
C LEU A 14 16.46 4.00 -3.57
N PRO A 15 17.28 2.94 -3.74
CA PRO A 15 17.61 2.47 -5.08
C PRO A 15 16.31 2.17 -5.82
N ALA A 16 16.27 2.52 -7.10
CA ALA A 16 15.14 2.32 -7.97
C ALA A 16 14.57 0.89 -7.82
N SER A 17 13.36 0.83 -7.27
CA SER A 17 12.34 -0.17 -7.52
C SER A 17 12.79 -1.65 -7.53
N ALA A 18 12.80 -2.28 -6.35
CA ALA A 18 12.47 -3.71 -6.28
C ALA A 18 10.96 -3.84 -6.47
N GLN A 19 10.55 -3.85 -7.73
CA GLN A 19 9.18 -4.09 -8.17
C GLN A 19 8.82 -5.56 -7.93
N ALA A 20 7.84 -5.81 -7.06
CA ALA A 20 7.27 -7.14 -6.94
C ALA A 20 6.25 -7.34 -8.09
N ALA A 21 6.71 -7.91 -9.20
CA ALA A 21 5.86 -8.33 -10.31
C ALA A 21 5.26 -9.71 -10.03
N TYR A 22 3.95 -9.85 -10.14
CA TYR A 22 3.25 -11.12 -10.08
C TYR A 22 2.28 -11.26 -11.25
N VAL A 23 2.26 -12.43 -11.85
CA VAL A 23 1.29 -12.73 -12.90
C VAL A 23 -0.07 -12.97 -12.23
N LEU A 24 -1.09 -12.19 -12.57
CA LEU A 24 -2.47 -12.52 -12.20
C LEU A 24 -3.15 -13.24 -13.37
N GLN A 25 -4.11 -14.13 -13.07
CA GLN A 25 -4.88 -14.75 -14.16
C GLN A 25 -5.80 -13.72 -14.82
N PRO A 26 -6.10 -13.86 -16.12
CA PRO A 26 -7.10 -13.02 -16.76
C PRO A 26 -8.49 -13.21 -16.11
N GLY A 27 -9.21 -12.13 -15.84
CA GLY A 27 -10.56 -12.21 -15.26
C GLY A 27 -11.03 -10.91 -14.62
N GLN A 28 -12.26 -10.93 -14.12
CA GLN A 28 -12.78 -9.85 -13.29
C GLN A 28 -12.30 -10.06 -11.87
N TYR A 29 -11.69 -9.03 -11.28
CA TYR A 29 -11.24 -8.98 -9.90
C TYR A 29 -12.05 -7.95 -9.13
N GLU A 30 -12.54 -8.34 -7.97
CA GLU A 30 -13.04 -7.41 -6.96
C GLU A 30 -11.89 -7.07 -6.02
N HIS A 31 -11.68 -5.79 -5.78
CA HIS A 31 -10.71 -5.24 -4.86
C HIS A 31 -11.43 -4.62 -3.67
N VAL A 32 -11.05 -5.00 -2.47
CA VAL A 32 -11.56 -4.42 -1.23
C VAL A 32 -10.39 -3.78 -0.50
N LEU A 33 -10.46 -2.46 -0.30
CA LEU A 33 -9.50 -1.71 0.50
C LEU A 33 -10.21 -1.22 1.77
N THR A 34 -9.71 -1.62 2.93
CA THR A 34 -10.05 -1.02 4.22
C THR A 34 -8.88 -0.20 4.71
N THR A 35 -9.17 0.98 5.27
CA THR A 35 -8.16 1.89 5.83
C THR A 35 -8.62 2.33 7.20
N ASP A 36 -7.83 2.05 8.22
CA ASP A 36 -8.03 2.54 9.58
C ASP A 36 -6.95 3.58 9.89
N GLY A 37 -7.37 4.77 10.29
CA GLY A 37 -6.49 5.86 10.68
C GLY A 37 -6.68 6.25 12.13
N GLU A 38 -5.56 6.61 12.78
CA GLU A 38 -5.56 7.09 14.16
C GLU A 38 -4.49 8.16 14.29
N SER A 39 -4.83 9.30 14.91
CA SER A 39 -3.87 10.35 15.25
C SER A 39 -3.83 10.54 16.76
N VAL A 40 -2.61 10.56 17.31
CA VAL A 40 -2.34 10.68 18.75
C VAL A 40 -1.50 11.92 18.99
N ASP A 41 -1.94 12.81 19.89
CA ASP A 41 -1.11 13.92 20.36
C ASP A 41 0.10 13.37 21.13
N THR A 42 1.31 13.71 20.68
CA THR A 42 2.55 13.15 21.24
C THR A 42 2.91 13.71 22.61
N GLY A 43 2.35 14.86 23.01
CA GLY A 43 2.60 15.48 24.31
C GLY A 43 1.73 14.89 25.40
N SER A 44 0.46 14.61 25.10
CA SER A 44 -0.52 14.07 26.06
C SER A 44 -0.74 12.56 25.94
N GLY A 45 -0.40 11.95 24.80
CA GLY A 45 -0.72 10.56 24.48
C GLY A 45 -2.21 10.32 24.19
N THR A 46 -2.99 11.38 23.96
CA THR A 46 -4.43 11.27 23.71
C THR A 46 -4.72 11.10 22.23
N ILE A 47 -5.65 10.20 21.88
CA ILE A 47 -6.22 10.12 20.53
C ILE A 47 -6.95 11.42 20.23
N VAL A 48 -6.51 12.14 19.20
CA VAL A 48 -7.12 13.39 18.72
C VAL A 48 -8.01 13.18 17.51
N ASP A 49 -7.79 12.09 16.77
CA ASP A 49 -8.63 11.70 15.64
C ASP A 49 -8.55 10.19 15.40
N ALA A 50 -9.64 9.59 14.92
CA ALA A 50 -9.70 8.19 14.53
C ALA A 50 -10.80 7.98 13.49
N TRP A 51 -10.49 7.25 12.42
CA TRP A 51 -11.43 7.01 11.32
C TRP A 51 -11.21 5.63 10.69
N SER A 52 -12.23 5.17 9.97
CA SER A 52 -12.18 3.93 9.21
C SER A 52 -12.96 4.11 7.91
N ASP A 53 -12.34 3.72 6.81
CA ASP A 53 -12.89 3.78 5.47
C ASP A 53 -12.84 2.41 4.81
N LYS A 54 -13.85 2.12 3.98
CA LYS A 54 -13.90 0.93 3.14
C LYS A 54 -14.29 1.32 1.73
N SER A 55 -13.51 0.87 0.76
CA SER A 55 -13.82 0.97 -0.66
C SER A 55 -13.83 -0.41 -1.31
N VAL A 56 -14.75 -0.59 -2.24
CA VAL A 56 -14.85 -1.79 -3.08
C VAL A 56 -14.81 -1.32 -4.52
N THR A 57 -13.89 -1.86 -5.29
CA THR A 57 -13.75 -1.58 -6.72
C THR A 57 -13.69 -2.88 -7.49
N SER A 58 -13.98 -2.84 -8.78
CA SER A 58 -13.88 -4.02 -9.65
C SER A 58 -13.09 -3.65 -10.89
N GLU A 59 -12.18 -4.54 -11.28
CA GLU A 59 -11.35 -4.35 -12.45
C GLU A 59 -11.30 -5.61 -13.31
N CYS A 60 -11.35 -5.42 -14.63
CA CYS A 60 -11.10 -6.50 -15.58
C CYS A 60 -9.60 -6.54 -15.92
N LEU A 61 -9.00 -7.72 -15.73
CA LEU A 61 -7.66 -8.03 -16.21
C LEU A 61 -7.76 -8.84 -17.50
N GLU A 62 -7.47 -8.19 -18.63
CA GLU A 62 -7.37 -8.83 -19.93
C GLU A 62 -5.95 -9.35 -20.18
N GLY A 63 -5.82 -10.65 -20.51
CA GLY A 63 -4.52 -11.29 -20.78
C GLY A 63 -3.76 -11.76 -19.53
N GLU A 64 -2.72 -12.58 -19.74
CA GLU A 64 -1.74 -12.90 -18.69
C GLU A 64 -0.87 -11.66 -18.46
N GLY A 65 -1.22 -10.89 -17.43
CA GLY A 65 -0.48 -9.69 -17.07
C GLY A 65 0.39 -9.96 -15.85
N GLU A 66 1.70 -9.73 -15.97
CA GLU A 66 2.50 -9.39 -14.79
C GLU A 66 1.97 -8.05 -14.27
N ARG A 67 1.18 -8.12 -13.20
CA ARG A 67 0.89 -6.94 -12.42
C ARG A 67 2.05 -6.70 -11.50
N LEU A 68 2.62 -5.51 -11.64
CA LEU A 68 3.31 -4.88 -10.54
C LEU A 68 2.29 -4.72 -9.41
N LEU A 69 2.25 -5.66 -8.47
CA LEU A 69 1.63 -5.41 -7.17
C LEU A 69 2.65 -4.58 -6.39
N ALA A 70 2.90 -3.36 -6.89
CA ALA A 70 3.35 -2.30 -6.03
C ALA A 70 2.27 -2.15 -4.97
N PRO A 71 2.62 -1.97 -3.69
CA PRO A 71 1.64 -1.88 -2.63
C PRO A 71 0.60 -0.83 -2.99
N GLY A 72 -0.57 -1.35 -3.36
CA GLY A 72 -1.49 -0.72 -4.28
C GLY A 72 -2.39 0.26 -3.56
N ILE A 73 -1.79 1.22 -2.86
CA ILE A 73 -2.48 2.45 -2.48
C ILE A 73 -2.63 3.25 -3.77
N ALA A 74 -3.57 2.82 -4.62
CA ALA A 74 -4.08 3.54 -5.77
C ALA A 74 -3.04 4.33 -6.59
N GLY A 75 -1.98 3.69 -7.08
CA GLY A 75 -1.04 4.32 -8.03
C GLY A 75 -0.50 5.69 -7.59
N ASP A 76 -0.39 5.93 -6.28
CA ASP A 76 0.04 7.24 -5.81
C ASP A 76 1.54 7.38 -6.07
N LEU A 77 1.88 8.15 -7.10
CA LEU A 77 3.24 8.48 -7.53
C LEU A 77 4.12 9.11 -6.42
N ARG A 78 3.51 9.40 -5.26
CA ARG A 78 4.15 9.96 -4.08
C ARG A 78 4.73 8.92 -3.12
N CYS A 79 4.54 7.63 -3.38
CA CYS A 79 5.08 6.56 -2.54
C CYS A 79 6.28 5.84 -3.20
N ALA A 80 7.31 5.59 -2.41
CA ALA A 80 8.50 4.81 -2.78
C ALA A 80 8.56 3.53 -1.94
N TYR A 81 9.06 2.46 -2.54
CA TYR A 81 9.00 1.11 -1.99
C TYR A 81 10.34 0.39 -2.09
N ARG A 82 10.60 -0.47 -1.11
CA ARG A 82 11.76 -1.35 -1.09
C ARG A 82 11.40 -2.71 -0.53
N GLU A 83 11.56 -3.76 -1.33
CA GLU A 83 11.47 -5.13 -0.85
C GLU A 83 12.56 -5.39 0.19
N THR A 84 12.17 -5.95 1.34
CA THR A 84 13.07 -6.32 2.44
C THR A 84 13.18 -7.82 2.63
N GLY A 85 12.24 -8.59 2.09
CA GLY A 85 12.23 -10.04 2.25
C GLY A 85 11.20 -10.72 1.35
N ARG A 86 11.51 -11.96 0.97
CA ARG A 86 10.66 -12.79 0.13
C ARG A 86 10.72 -14.25 0.56
N ALA A 87 9.55 -14.80 0.81
CA ALA A 87 9.32 -16.21 1.02
C ALA A 87 8.21 -16.69 0.07
N GLN A 88 8.02 -18.00 -0.03
CA GLN A 88 7.07 -18.57 -0.98
C GLN A 88 5.65 -18.04 -0.76
N GLY A 89 5.14 -17.16 -1.63
CA GLY A 89 3.80 -16.61 -1.44
C GLY A 89 3.75 -15.38 -0.53
N HIS A 90 4.88 -14.86 -0.05
CA HIS A 90 4.92 -13.79 0.94
C HIS A 90 6.07 -12.83 0.65
N VAL A 91 5.78 -11.53 0.65
CA VAL A 91 6.79 -10.47 0.51
C VAL A 91 6.63 -9.43 1.61
N THR A 92 7.75 -9.04 2.19
CA THR A 92 7.85 -7.91 3.12
C THR A 92 8.52 -6.74 2.42
N PHE A 93 8.04 -5.54 2.68
CA PHE A 93 8.59 -4.32 2.11
C PHE A 93 8.54 -3.15 3.08
N GLU A 94 9.42 -2.18 2.86
CA GLU A 94 9.37 -0.83 3.42
C GLU A 94 8.71 0.10 2.40
N MET A 95 7.98 1.10 2.90
CA MET A 95 7.36 2.14 2.11
C MET A 95 7.58 3.51 2.75
N ALA A 96 7.74 4.54 1.92
CA ALA A 96 7.63 5.93 2.32
C ALA A 96 6.73 6.68 1.34
N CYS A 97 5.75 7.41 1.83
CA CYS A 97 4.80 8.23 1.07
C CYS A 97 4.92 9.70 1.47
N ALA A 98 5.05 10.58 0.48
CA ALA A 98 5.10 12.02 0.70
C ALA A 98 3.75 12.68 0.39
N TYR A 99 2.99 13.06 1.41
CA TYR A 99 1.75 13.84 1.21
C TYR A 99 2.00 15.33 1.47
N PRO A 100 1.23 16.24 0.84
CA PRO A 100 1.43 17.68 0.98
C PRO A 100 1.45 18.21 2.42
N THR A 101 0.78 17.52 3.34
CA THR A 101 0.64 17.91 4.75
C THR A 101 1.31 16.94 5.73
N LEU A 102 1.82 15.81 5.24
CA LEU A 102 2.29 14.72 6.09
C LEU A 102 3.19 13.77 5.30
N ASP A 103 4.46 13.64 5.70
CA ASP A 103 5.28 12.54 5.25
C ASP A 103 5.03 11.32 6.13
N MET A 104 4.81 10.17 5.50
CA MET A 104 4.55 8.90 6.18
C MET A 104 5.54 7.85 5.75
N ALA A 105 5.98 7.00 6.66
CA ALA A 105 6.80 5.85 6.36
C ALA A 105 6.37 4.64 7.18
N GLY A 106 6.66 3.45 6.69
CA GLY A 106 6.32 2.24 7.41
C GLY A 106 6.63 0.99 6.60
N THR A 107 5.92 -0.08 6.93
CA THR A 107 6.17 -1.40 6.39
C THR A 107 4.88 -2.05 5.94
N GLY A 108 5.00 -3.05 5.08
CA GLY A 108 3.87 -3.86 4.71
C GLY A 108 4.27 -5.26 4.31
N THR A 109 3.25 -6.09 4.19
CA THR A 109 3.32 -7.45 3.70
C THR A 109 2.40 -7.62 2.50
N LEU A 110 2.75 -8.55 1.63
CA LEU A 110 1.96 -8.97 0.49
C LEU A 110 1.97 -10.49 0.45
N ASP A 111 0.80 -11.08 0.60
CA ASP A 111 0.54 -12.50 0.60
C ASP A 111 -0.19 -12.90 -0.69
N PHE A 112 0.28 -13.98 -1.32
CA PHE A 112 -0.26 -14.55 -2.54
C PHE A 112 -0.26 -16.07 -2.44
N GLU A 113 -1.41 -16.69 -2.72
CA GLU A 113 -1.50 -18.14 -2.80
C GLU A 113 -0.85 -18.61 -4.11
N ARG A 114 0.39 -19.12 -4.04
CA ARG A 114 1.11 -19.68 -5.20
C ARG A 114 0.32 -20.71 -6.00
N ALA A 115 -0.63 -21.39 -5.38
CA ALA A 115 -1.43 -22.44 -6.01
C ALA A 115 -2.54 -21.89 -6.91
N ARG A 116 -2.96 -20.62 -6.75
CA ARG A 116 -3.99 -19.95 -7.56
C ARG A 116 -3.74 -18.44 -7.57
N LEU A 117 -3.31 -17.91 -8.72
CA LEU A 117 -3.18 -16.49 -9.02
C LEU A 117 -4.55 -15.78 -9.14
N ASP A 118 -5.56 -16.27 -8.43
CA ASP A 118 -6.94 -15.77 -8.40
C ASP A 118 -7.13 -14.68 -7.34
N GLY A 119 -6.07 -14.25 -6.66
CA GLY A 119 -6.14 -13.18 -5.68
C GLY A 119 -4.84 -12.88 -4.96
N PHE A 120 -4.87 -11.82 -4.15
CA PHE A 120 -3.80 -11.43 -3.25
C PHE A 120 -4.37 -10.74 -2.02
N ASP A 121 -3.58 -10.72 -0.95
CA ASP A 121 -3.86 -10.00 0.28
C ASP A 121 -2.66 -9.13 0.62
N GLN A 122 -2.90 -7.89 1.01
CA GLN A 122 -1.86 -6.92 1.30
C GLN A 122 -2.20 -6.15 2.55
N GLN A 123 -1.22 -6.08 3.46
CA GLN A 123 -1.32 -5.32 4.70
C GLN A 123 -0.22 -4.28 4.74
N ILE A 124 -0.57 -3.07 5.14
CA ILE A 124 0.36 -1.95 5.18
C ILE A 124 0.11 -1.18 6.47
N THR A 125 1.19 -0.83 7.17
CA THR A 125 1.15 0.15 8.26
C THR A 125 2.07 1.31 7.90
N LEU A 126 1.53 2.52 7.91
CA LEU A 126 2.26 3.76 7.72
C LEU A 126 2.13 4.63 8.97
N THR A 127 3.21 5.27 9.35
CA THR A 127 3.24 6.24 10.44
C THR A 127 3.87 7.54 9.95
N GLY A 128 3.27 8.67 10.31
CA GLY A 128 3.79 9.99 9.99
C GLY A 128 3.57 10.94 11.15
N TYR A 129 4.29 12.06 11.12
CA TYR A 129 4.19 13.10 12.13
C TYR A 129 3.83 14.43 11.49
N SER A 130 2.76 15.08 11.99
CA SER A 130 2.43 16.45 11.61
C SER A 130 1.81 17.21 12.78
N GLY A 131 2.19 18.49 12.94
CA GLY A 131 1.53 19.39 13.88
C GLY A 131 1.55 18.97 15.37
N GLY A 132 2.46 18.08 15.79
CA GLY A 132 2.53 17.55 17.16
C GLY A 132 1.73 16.26 17.39
N ALA A 133 1.05 15.75 16.37
CA ALA A 133 0.38 14.47 16.39
C ALA A 133 1.15 13.43 15.56
N GLU A 134 1.15 12.20 16.04
CA GLU A 134 1.56 11.00 15.31
C GLU A 134 0.32 10.38 14.67
N THR A 135 0.33 10.21 13.37
CA THR A 135 -0.75 9.58 12.62
C THR A 135 -0.31 8.21 12.14
N THR A 136 -1.07 7.17 12.49
CA THR A 136 -0.89 5.80 11.99
C THR A 136 -2.04 5.46 11.04
N LEU A 137 -1.69 4.94 9.87
CA LEU A 137 -2.62 4.36 8.89
C LEU A 137 -2.36 2.86 8.77
N ARG A 138 -3.40 2.07 8.95
CA ARG A 138 -3.41 0.62 8.70
C ARG A 138 -4.29 0.36 7.50
N MET A 139 -3.73 -0.17 6.43
CA MET A 139 -4.46 -0.48 5.21
C MET A 139 -4.43 -1.97 4.94
N HIS A 140 -5.57 -2.51 4.56
CA HIS A 140 -5.73 -3.88 4.12
C HIS A 140 -6.40 -3.89 2.75
N LEU A 141 -5.66 -4.39 1.75
CA LEU A 141 -6.11 -4.52 0.38
C LEU A 141 -6.19 -6.00 0.05
N SER A 142 -7.39 -6.48 -0.28
CA SER A 142 -7.58 -7.80 -0.84
C SER A 142 -8.09 -7.69 -2.28
N ALA A 143 -7.65 -8.59 -3.13
CA ALA A 143 -8.22 -8.75 -4.46
C ALA A 143 -8.58 -10.21 -4.69
N ARG A 144 -9.73 -10.45 -5.31
CA ARG A 144 -10.18 -11.78 -5.65
C ARG A 144 -10.84 -11.80 -7.01
N ARG A 145 -10.49 -12.78 -7.82
CA ARG A 145 -11.13 -13.07 -9.09
C ARG A 145 -12.55 -13.54 -8.85
N THR A 146 -13.52 -12.82 -9.39
CA THR A 146 -14.96 -13.07 -9.27
C THR A 146 -15.54 -13.74 -10.51
N GLY A 147 -14.83 -13.71 -11.64
CA GLY A 147 -15.27 -14.40 -12.85
C GLY A 147 -14.42 -14.08 -14.09
N ALA A 148 -14.99 -14.36 -15.26
CA ALA A 148 -14.48 -13.83 -16.52
C ALA A 148 -14.82 -12.33 -16.61
N CYS A 149 -14.01 -11.56 -17.34
CA CYS A 149 -14.43 -10.22 -17.73
C CYS A 149 -15.76 -10.32 -18.50
N TRP A 150 -16.74 -9.49 -18.12
CA TRP A 150 -17.99 -9.40 -18.85
C TRP A 150 -17.71 -9.08 -20.32
N PRO A 151 -18.42 -9.70 -21.29
CA PRO A 151 -18.37 -9.20 -22.65
C PRO A 151 -18.97 -7.79 -22.65
N GLU A 152 -18.23 -6.81 -23.15
CA GLU A 152 -18.83 -5.55 -23.58
C GLU A 152 -20.02 -5.89 -24.49
N LEU A 153 -21.22 -5.49 -24.10
CA LEU A 153 -22.36 -5.47 -25.01
C LEU A 153 -21.95 -4.52 -26.15
N ARG A 154 -21.69 -5.11 -27.33
CA ARG A 154 -21.52 -4.42 -28.61
C ARG A 154 -22.67 -3.45 -28.89
#